data_AF-A0AAD3DR89-F1
#
_entry.id   AF-A0AAD3DR89-F1
#
_cell.length_a   1.000
_cell.length_b   1.000
_cell.length_c   1.000
_cell.angle_alpha   90.00
_cell.angle_beta   90.00
_cell.angle_gamma   90.00
#
_symmetry.space_group_name_H-M   'P 1'
#
loop_
_entity.id
_entity.type
_entity.pdbx_description
1 polymer ?
#
loop_
_entity_poly.entity_id
_entity_poly.type
_entity_poly.pdbx_seq_one_letter_code
_entity_poly.pdbx_strand_id
1 'polypeptide(L)'
;DNPPAIRRAAAELAAQLLAEDAAKLEAVYSQRASEAAAAAAAAAAAPAAAGGRRSGRSKAAAAAAAAAAGAGSQEAAAAAASSSLLADPHQRKQATLVGAVLEMMALLRFGQAAVSQQQQHAGGRGAAPSGPPLDPELVEDLVDALHPRLPVLRSWKLLVECLSDDLLAQVWRPTGLAHLAQLLAASVKRVRSGVVAAERALPRRQAPRGARAPPSDSESLQEASQVLLAALPGLLRRHQTDAHVVSALVASLRELKLELFSLRGDEAGWRALLGLVGEQLATRGTAPELLTQCAETLMHAATRGPQALQPSAGVVLRDTCEQLAAGLAAAATAVREMDEEDLREAVAELAAAAAAAEAEA
;
A
#
# COMPACT_ATOMS: atom_id res chain seq x y z
N ASP A 1 12.23 2.14 38.72
CA ASP A 1 12.10 2.28 37.25
C ASP A 1 10.73 1.84 36.77
N ASN A 2 9.97 2.71 36.11
CA ASN A 2 8.60 2.42 35.68
C ASN A 2 8.53 2.37 34.14
N PRO A 3 8.86 1.23 33.51
CA PRO A 3 8.94 1.10 32.06
C PRO A 3 7.67 1.53 31.29
N PRO A 4 6.42 1.30 31.74
CA PRO A 4 5.25 1.78 31.03
C PRO A 4 5.08 3.31 31.07
N ALA A 5 5.54 3.97 32.13
CA ALA A 5 5.47 5.43 32.22
C ALA A 5 6.45 6.10 31.24
N ILE A 6 7.66 5.55 31.13
CA ILE A 6 8.69 6.02 30.18
C ILE A 6 8.20 5.85 28.74
N ARG A 7 7.62 4.69 28.39
CA ARG A 7 7.07 4.46 27.05
C ARG A 7 5.93 5.43 26.71
N ARG A 8 5.05 5.74 27.67
CA ARG A 8 3.98 6.72 27.46
C ARG A 8 4.53 8.13 27.24
N ALA A 9 5.50 8.57 28.05
CA ALA A 9 6.12 9.87 27.90
C ALA A 9 6.87 9.99 26.56
N ALA A 10 7.58 8.94 26.14
CA ALA A 10 8.25 8.88 24.85
C ALA A 10 7.24 8.95 23.68
N ALA A 11 6.12 8.22 23.76
CA ALA A 11 5.07 8.28 22.76
C ALA A 11 4.38 9.65 22.69
N GLU A 12 4.20 10.33 23.83
CA GLU A 12 3.68 11.70 23.89
C GLU A 12 4.63 12.69 23.24
N LEU A 13 5.92 12.62 23.56
CA LEU A 13 6.94 13.45 22.93
C LEU A 13 7.02 13.19 21.42
N ALA A 14 6.99 11.92 21.00
CA ALA A 14 6.96 11.57 19.58
C ALA A 14 5.73 12.15 18.87
N ALA A 15 4.54 12.07 19.47
CA ALA A 15 3.34 12.66 18.90
C ALA A 15 3.42 14.20 18.78
N GLN A 16 4.07 14.87 19.73
CA GLN A 16 4.32 16.32 19.68
C GLN A 16 5.29 16.68 18.55
N LEU A 17 6.43 15.98 18.46
CA LEU A 17 7.42 16.20 17.40
C LEU A 17 6.82 15.94 16.01
N LEU A 18 5.99 14.91 15.86
CA LEU A 18 5.29 14.63 14.61
C LEU A 18 4.32 15.76 14.22
N ALA A 19 3.66 16.41 15.18
CA ALA A 19 2.81 17.55 14.90
C ALA A 19 3.62 18.78 14.44
N GLU A 20 4.80 19.00 15.04
CA GLU A 20 5.73 20.06 14.63
C GLU A 20 6.30 19.80 13.23
N ASP A 21 6.70 18.56 12.93
CA ASP A 21 7.21 18.18 11.62
C ASP A 21 6.12 18.24 10.55
N ALA A 22 4.89 17.84 10.88
CA ALA A 22 3.74 18.01 9.99
C ALA A 22 3.49 19.48 9.63
N ALA A 23 3.70 20.41 10.57
CA ALA A 23 3.57 21.84 10.31
C ALA A 23 4.68 22.36 9.36
N LYS A 24 5.90 21.84 9.46
CA LYS A 24 7.00 22.15 8.52
C LYS A 24 6.69 21.62 7.12
N LEU A 25 6.14 20.40 7.04
CA LEU A 25 5.76 19.76 5.78
C LEU A 25 4.57 20.43 5.08
N GLU A 26 3.71 21.16 5.80
CA GLU A 26 2.56 21.85 5.21
C GLU A 26 2.97 22.82 4.10
N ALA A 27 4.08 23.54 4.26
CA ALA A 27 4.62 24.42 3.24
C ALA A 27 5.05 23.65 1.98
N VAL A 28 5.73 22.51 2.15
CA VAL A 28 6.17 21.66 1.03
C VAL A 28 4.96 21.09 0.27
N TYR A 29 3.96 20.58 1.00
CA TYR A 29 2.80 19.94 0.39
C TYR A 29 1.89 20.95 -0.30
N SER A 30 1.75 22.16 0.27
CA SER A 30 1.02 23.26 -0.38
C SER A 30 1.72 23.73 -1.66
N GLN A 31 3.05 23.82 -1.66
CA GLN A 31 3.83 24.12 -2.85
C GLN A 31 3.61 23.05 -3.92
N ARG A 32 3.75 21.76 -3.58
CA ARG A 32 3.50 20.65 -4.51
C ARG A 32 2.08 20.64 -5.08
N ALA A 33 1.08 20.94 -4.24
CA ALA A 33 -0.29 21.09 -4.69
C ALA A 33 -0.43 22.24 -5.71
N SER A 34 0.22 23.38 -5.46
CA SER A 34 0.18 24.53 -6.38
C SER A 34 0.91 24.26 -7.69
N GLU A 35 2.05 23.54 -7.64
CA GLU A 35 2.80 23.10 -8.83
C GLU A 35 1.96 22.15 -9.68
N ALA A 36 1.29 21.17 -9.05
CA ALA A 36 0.40 20.24 -9.73
C ALA A 36 -0.81 20.94 -10.35
N ALA A 37 -1.42 21.89 -9.63
CA ALA A 37 -2.53 22.69 -10.16
C ALA A 37 -2.10 23.60 -11.32
N ALA A 38 -0.91 24.20 -11.26
CA ALA A 38 -0.36 24.99 -12.35
C ALA A 38 -0.05 24.13 -13.59
N ALA A 39 0.52 22.93 -13.39
CA ALA A 39 0.77 21.97 -14.46
C ALA A 39 -0.55 21.50 -15.11
N ALA A 40 -1.57 21.24 -14.30
CA ALA A 40 -2.92 20.90 -14.77
C ALA A 40 -3.56 22.03 -15.59
N ALA A 41 -3.46 23.28 -15.12
CA ALA A 41 -3.97 24.44 -15.84
C ALA A 41 -3.21 24.68 -17.15
N ALA A 42 -1.89 24.47 -17.17
CA ALA A 42 -1.08 24.56 -18.38
C ALA A 42 -1.43 23.47 -19.40
N ALA A 43 -1.69 22.23 -18.94
CA ALA A 43 -2.18 21.14 -19.76
C ALA A 43 -3.56 21.44 -20.37
N ALA A 44 -4.48 22.00 -19.58
CA ALA A 44 -5.82 22.38 -20.06
C ALA A 44 -5.81 23.59 -21.03
N ALA A 45 -4.84 24.49 -20.89
CA ALA A 45 -4.67 25.65 -21.77
C ALA A 45 -3.88 25.33 -23.06
N ALA A 46 -3.27 24.14 -23.16
CA ALA A 46 -2.61 23.71 -24.38
C ALA A 46 -3.66 23.56 -25.49
N PRO A 47 -3.57 24.30 -26.61
CA PRO A 47 -4.56 24.19 -27.66
C PRO A 47 -4.52 22.76 -28.22
N ALA A 48 -5.68 22.10 -28.26
CA ALA A 48 -5.87 20.89 -29.03
C ALA A 48 -5.59 21.23 -30.50
N ALA A 49 -4.34 21.04 -30.92
CA ALA A 49 -3.89 21.27 -32.29
C ALA A 49 -4.48 20.18 -33.19
N ALA A 50 -5.78 20.29 -33.46
CA ALA A 50 -6.49 19.49 -34.42
C ALA A 50 -6.37 20.12 -35.81
N GLY A 51 -5.82 19.36 -36.75
CA GLY A 51 -6.30 19.32 -38.14
C GLY A 51 -5.77 20.38 -39.10
N GLY A 52 -4.70 20.05 -39.83
CA GLY A 52 -4.23 20.89 -40.93
C GLY A 52 -3.20 20.28 -41.89
N ARG A 53 -3.63 19.28 -42.70
CA ARG A 53 -3.19 18.98 -44.09
C ARG A 53 -1.68 18.94 -44.45
N ARG A 54 -1.18 17.74 -44.81
CA ARG A 54 -0.80 17.26 -46.18
C ARG A 54 0.34 16.22 -46.18
N SER A 55 0.09 15.11 -46.89
CA SER A 55 0.99 14.13 -47.54
C SER A 55 2.45 14.00 -47.07
N GLY A 56 2.77 12.84 -46.50
CA GLY A 56 4.15 12.38 -46.28
C GLY A 56 4.19 11.00 -45.59
N ARG A 57 3.95 9.94 -46.37
CA ARG A 57 3.76 8.55 -45.91
C ARG A 57 5.10 7.90 -45.55
N SER A 58 5.47 7.88 -44.25
CA SER A 58 6.14 6.74 -43.56
C SER A 58 6.80 7.09 -42.21
N LYS A 59 7.02 8.37 -41.86
CA LYS A 59 7.67 8.76 -40.58
C LYS A 59 6.72 9.34 -39.51
N ALA A 60 5.44 9.49 -39.84
CA ALA A 60 4.44 10.17 -39.01
C ALA A 60 3.73 9.28 -37.97
N ALA A 61 3.82 7.95 -38.07
CA ALA A 61 3.13 7.04 -37.16
C ALA A 61 3.72 7.05 -35.73
N ALA A 62 5.05 7.15 -35.61
CA ALA A 62 5.74 7.21 -34.32
C ALA A 62 5.54 8.56 -33.59
N ALA A 63 5.50 9.67 -34.34
CA ALA A 63 5.29 11.00 -33.77
C ALA A 63 3.82 11.25 -33.36
N ALA A 64 2.85 10.72 -34.11
CA ALA A 64 1.43 10.80 -33.75
C ALA A 64 1.10 9.92 -32.53
N ALA A 65 1.74 8.76 -32.37
CA ALA A 65 1.59 7.91 -31.19
C ALA A 65 2.21 8.57 -29.93
N ALA A 66 3.37 9.23 -30.06
CA ALA A 66 3.99 9.96 -28.96
C ALA A 66 3.20 11.22 -28.54
N ALA A 67 2.60 11.94 -29.50
CA ALA A 67 1.75 13.09 -29.20
C ALA A 67 0.40 12.69 -28.57
N ALA A 68 -0.20 11.57 -29.01
CA ALA A 68 -1.42 11.02 -28.39
C ALA A 68 -1.16 10.48 -26.97
N ALA A 69 -0.02 9.84 -26.73
CA ALA A 69 0.41 9.43 -25.39
C ALA A 69 0.69 10.64 -24.48
N GLY A 70 1.27 11.71 -25.03
CA GLY A 70 1.51 12.97 -24.31
C GLY A 70 0.21 13.69 -23.90
N ALA A 71 -0.76 13.82 -24.81
CA ALA A 71 -2.04 14.45 -24.52
C ALA A 71 -2.87 13.65 -23.48
N GLY A 72 -2.89 12.31 -23.58
CA GLY A 72 -3.53 11.45 -22.59
C GLY A 72 -2.88 11.52 -21.21
N SER A 73 -1.54 11.64 -21.14
CA SER A 73 -0.82 11.82 -19.88
C SER A 73 -1.06 13.18 -19.22
N GLN A 74 -1.27 14.23 -20.03
CA GLN A 74 -1.51 15.60 -19.55
C GLN A 74 -2.94 15.77 -19.00
N GLU A 75 -3.93 15.19 -19.66
CA GLU A 75 -5.32 15.20 -19.19
C GLU A 75 -5.48 14.34 -17.92
N ALA A 76 -4.79 13.19 -17.86
CA ALA A 76 -4.73 12.36 -16.65
C ALA A 76 -4.02 13.06 -15.48
N ALA A 77 -2.93 13.79 -15.73
CA ALA A 77 -2.25 14.57 -14.70
C ALA A 77 -3.12 15.74 -14.18
N ALA A 78 -3.92 16.37 -15.05
CA ALA A 78 -4.85 17.42 -14.65
C ALA A 78 -6.04 16.89 -13.82
N ALA A 79 -6.56 15.71 -14.17
CA ALA A 79 -7.57 15.01 -13.39
C ALA A 79 -7.02 14.55 -12.02
N ALA A 80 -5.77 14.07 -11.97
CA ALA A 80 -5.10 13.68 -10.73
C ALA A 80 -4.86 14.87 -9.78
N ALA A 81 -4.48 16.04 -10.31
CA ALA A 81 -4.26 17.24 -9.51
C ALA A 81 -5.55 17.80 -8.89
N SER A 82 -6.67 17.71 -9.60
CA SER A 82 -7.98 18.19 -9.13
C SER A 82 -8.70 17.23 -8.17
N SER A 83 -8.33 15.95 -8.19
CA SER A 83 -8.86 14.92 -7.28
C SER A 83 -7.94 14.61 -6.09
N SER A 84 -6.76 15.24 -6.03
CA SER A 84 -5.78 15.00 -4.96
C SER A 84 -6.26 15.55 -3.61
N LEU A 85 -5.98 14.80 -2.54
CA LEU A 85 -6.15 15.19 -1.15
C LEU A 85 -5.38 16.46 -0.78
N LEU A 86 -4.32 16.78 -1.55
CA LEU A 86 -3.55 17.98 -1.32
C LEU A 86 -4.30 19.26 -1.75
N ALA A 87 -5.40 19.16 -2.50
CA ALA A 87 -6.19 20.32 -2.89
C ALA A 87 -6.96 20.94 -1.71
N ASP A 88 -7.54 20.11 -0.82
CA ASP A 88 -8.26 20.56 0.37
C ASP A 88 -7.29 20.87 1.53
N PRO A 89 -7.28 22.10 2.09
CA PRO A 89 -6.45 22.44 3.25
C PRO A 89 -6.62 21.51 4.46
N HIS A 90 -7.84 21.02 4.73
CA HIS A 90 -8.06 20.14 5.88
C HIS A 90 -7.45 18.76 5.66
N GLN A 91 -7.71 18.15 4.50
CA GLN A 91 -7.11 16.87 4.12
C GLN A 91 -5.59 16.96 4.01
N ARG A 92 -5.06 18.07 3.46
CA ARG A 92 -3.62 18.33 3.40
C ARG A 92 -2.96 18.30 4.77
N LYS A 93 -3.55 18.91 5.80
CA LYS A 93 -3.02 18.87 7.18
C LYS A 93 -3.01 17.45 7.76
N GLN A 94 -3.99 16.63 7.43
CA GLN A 94 -3.98 15.23 7.86
C GLN A 94 -2.95 14.41 7.08
N ALA A 95 -2.80 14.66 5.78
CA ALA A 95 -1.81 14.02 4.93
C ALA A 95 -0.37 14.41 5.32
N THR A 96 -0.12 15.65 5.76
CA THR A 96 1.21 16.06 6.26
C THR A 96 1.55 15.36 7.58
N LEU A 97 0.55 15.10 8.44
CA LEU A 97 0.74 14.30 9.64
C LEU A 97 1.07 12.84 9.31
N VAL A 98 0.40 12.24 8.31
CA VAL A 98 0.81 10.93 7.78
C VAL A 98 2.24 10.99 7.24
N GLY A 99 2.55 12.00 6.43
CA GLY A 99 3.89 12.22 5.88
C GLY A 99 4.98 12.29 6.95
N ALA A 100 4.73 13.00 8.06
CA ALA A 100 5.66 13.06 9.19
C ALA A 100 5.89 11.68 9.83
N VAL A 101 4.86 10.85 9.95
CA VAL A 101 5.01 9.47 10.45
C VAL A 101 5.86 8.63 9.48
N LEU A 102 5.64 8.78 8.17
CA LEU A 102 6.43 8.08 7.15
C LEU A 102 7.91 8.53 7.16
N GLU A 103 8.17 9.83 7.33
CA GLU A 103 9.54 10.34 7.47
C GLU A 103 10.24 9.79 8.73
N MET A 104 9.51 9.69 9.84
CA MET A 104 10.03 9.05 11.06
C MET A 104 10.32 7.56 10.82
N MET A 105 9.47 6.82 10.12
CA MET A 105 9.75 5.42 9.76
C MET A 105 10.98 5.29 8.86
N ALA A 106 11.14 6.21 7.89
CA ALA A 106 12.34 6.26 7.05
C ALA A 106 13.60 6.58 7.88
N LEU A 107 13.51 7.51 8.84
CA LEU A 107 14.60 7.83 9.76
C LEU A 107 14.98 6.65 10.65
N LEU A 108 14.01 5.88 11.14
CA LEU A 108 14.26 4.66 11.91
C LEU A 108 14.95 3.58 11.07
N ARG A 109 14.64 3.49 9.77
CA ARG A 109 15.23 2.50 8.85
C ARG A 109 16.66 2.85 8.41
N PHE A 110 16.88 4.11 8.03
CA PHE A 110 18.10 4.55 7.33
C PHE A 110 19.03 5.43 8.19
N GLY A 111 18.58 5.87 9.37
CA GLY A 111 19.31 6.80 10.23
C GLY A 111 19.32 8.26 9.71
N GLN A 112 19.75 9.19 10.57
CA GLN A 112 19.73 10.64 10.26
C GLN A 112 20.70 11.05 9.13
N ALA A 113 21.79 10.31 8.94
CA ALA A 113 22.82 10.66 7.95
C ALA A 113 22.32 10.47 6.50
N ALA A 114 21.52 9.44 6.26
CA ALA A 114 20.92 9.16 4.95
C ALA A 114 19.83 10.17 4.57
N VAL A 115 19.01 10.58 5.54
CA VAL A 115 17.90 11.54 5.31
C VAL A 115 18.42 12.97 5.06
N SER A 116 19.54 13.33 5.67
CA SER A 116 20.17 14.65 5.46
C SER A 116 20.73 14.82 4.03
N GLN A 117 21.26 13.76 3.44
CA GLN A 117 21.69 13.76 2.03
C GLN A 117 20.49 13.87 1.06
N GLN A 118 19.34 13.31 1.45
CA GLN A 118 18.10 13.38 0.67
C GLN A 118 17.53 14.81 0.56
N GLN A 119 17.64 15.63 1.63
CA GLN A 119 17.20 17.03 1.61
C GLN A 119 18.18 17.95 0.86
N GLN A 120 19.48 17.69 0.92
CA GLN A 120 20.50 18.49 0.21
C GLN A 120 20.53 18.23 -1.31
N HIS A 121 19.97 17.13 -1.79
CA HIS A 121 19.85 16.81 -3.21
C HIS A 121 18.44 16.99 -3.80
N ALA A 122 17.50 17.62 -3.07
CA ALA A 122 16.17 17.93 -3.60
C ALA A 122 16.16 18.87 -4.84
N GLY A 123 17.32 19.42 -5.24
CA GLY A 123 17.50 20.17 -6.50
C GLY A 123 18.04 19.34 -7.68
N GLY A 124 18.41 18.08 -7.50
CA GLY A 124 18.93 17.20 -8.55
C GLY A 124 18.30 15.82 -8.48
N ARG A 125 18.17 15.13 -9.61
CA ARG A 125 17.71 13.73 -9.70
C ARG A 125 18.67 12.76 -8.99
N GLY A 126 18.78 12.84 -7.67
CA GLY A 126 19.48 11.87 -6.83
C GLY A 126 18.54 10.71 -6.52
N ALA A 127 19.01 9.48 -6.76
CA ALA A 127 18.30 8.26 -6.41
C ALA A 127 17.97 8.26 -4.90
N ALA A 128 16.71 7.98 -4.57
CA ALA A 128 16.31 7.74 -3.18
C ALA A 128 17.08 6.53 -2.64
N PRO A 129 17.30 6.43 -1.32
CA PRO A 129 17.58 5.12 -0.73
C PRO A 129 16.38 4.21 -1.01
N SER A 130 16.52 3.30 -1.97
CA SER A 130 15.54 2.28 -2.35
C SER A 130 15.70 1.03 -1.50
N GLY A 131 15.85 1.20 -0.18
CA GLY A 131 15.98 0.07 0.73
C GLY A 131 14.64 -0.58 1.05
N PRO A 132 14.66 -1.82 1.57
CA PRO A 132 13.46 -2.52 1.98
C PRO A 132 12.74 -1.75 3.09
N PRO A 133 11.41 -1.91 3.21
CA PRO A 133 10.60 -1.20 4.19
C PRO A 133 11.02 -1.55 5.64
N LEU A 134 10.42 -0.85 6.60
CA LEU A 134 10.72 -1.11 8.02
C LEU A 134 10.23 -2.52 8.38
N ASP A 135 10.93 -3.15 9.31
CA ASP A 135 10.53 -4.45 9.87
C ASP A 135 9.09 -4.39 10.40
N PRO A 136 8.17 -5.27 9.95
CA PRO A 136 6.79 -5.31 10.41
C PRO A 136 6.63 -5.28 11.93
N GLU A 137 7.52 -5.92 12.70
CA GLU A 137 7.45 -5.93 14.16
C GLU A 137 7.64 -4.52 14.75
N LEU A 138 8.58 -3.74 14.20
CA LEU A 138 8.80 -2.35 14.60
C LEU A 138 7.63 -1.45 14.21
N VAL A 139 6.98 -1.72 13.08
CA VAL A 139 5.78 -0.98 12.67
C VAL A 139 4.63 -1.23 13.64
N GLU A 140 4.46 -2.48 14.09
CA GLU A 140 3.44 -2.85 15.08
C GLU A 140 3.68 -2.15 16.42
N ASP A 141 4.91 -2.16 16.93
CA ASP A 141 5.28 -1.44 18.16
C ASP A 141 5.04 0.07 18.05
N LEU A 142 5.37 0.65 16.89
CA LEU A 142 5.17 2.07 16.61
C LEU A 142 3.68 2.44 16.60
N VAL A 143 2.87 1.68 15.88
CA VAL A 143 1.41 1.85 15.84
C VAL A 143 0.85 1.66 17.25
N ASP A 144 1.33 0.68 18.00
CA ASP A 144 0.84 0.42 19.34
C ASP A 144 1.06 1.58 20.31
N ALA A 145 2.20 2.24 20.20
CA ALA A 145 2.54 3.42 20.97
C ALA A 145 1.74 4.66 20.53
N LEU A 146 1.57 4.87 19.22
CA LEU A 146 1.03 6.11 18.66
C LEU A 146 -0.49 6.11 18.45
N HIS A 147 -1.11 4.95 18.25
CA HIS A 147 -2.53 4.83 17.93
C HIS A 147 -3.48 5.55 18.91
N PRO A 148 -3.27 5.55 20.24
CA PRO A 148 -4.09 6.33 21.18
C PRO A 148 -3.95 7.85 21.00
N ARG A 149 -2.79 8.30 20.51
CA ARG A 149 -2.38 9.72 20.46
C ARG A 149 -2.61 10.36 19.09
N LEU A 150 -2.54 9.58 18.01
CA LEU A 150 -2.68 10.04 16.64
C LEU A 150 -4.01 9.55 16.03
N PRO A 151 -5.05 10.40 15.94
CA PRO A 151 -6.33 10.05 15.33
C PRO A 151 -6.22 9.67 13.84
N VAL A 152 -5.16 10.12 13.17
CA VAL A 152 -4.92 9.85 11.76
C VAL A 152 -4.72 8.35 11.48
N LEU A 153 -4.16 7.60 12.44
CA LEU A 153 -4.00 6.14 12.33
C LEU A 153 -5.33 5.37 12.39
N ARG A 154 -6.40 6.04 12.85
CA ARG A 154 -7.77 5.50 12.87
C ARG A 154 -8.63 6.04 11.72
N SER A 155 -8.06 6.93 10.90
CA SER A 155 -8.77 7.54 9.77
C SER A 155 -8.63 6.65 8.54
N TRP A 156 -9.30 5.49 8.53
CA TRP A 156 -9.17 4.45 7.50
C TRP A 156 -9.38 4.99 6.09
N LYS A 157 -10.40 5.84 5.93
CA LYS A 157 -10.73 6.48 4.65
C LYS A 157 -9.58 7.34 4.14
N LEU A 158 -8.99 8.16 5.02
CA LEU A 158 -7.83 8.98 4.69
C LEU A 158 -6.64 8.12 4.27
N LEU A 159 -6.30 7.08 5.04
CA LEU A 159 -5.15 6.21 4.72
C LEU A 159 -5.32 5.52 3.35
N VAL A 160 -6.54 5.08 3.03
CA VAL A 160 -6.89 4.51 1.72
C VAL A 160 -6.84 5.54 0.59
N GLU A 161 -7.35 6.74 0.83
CA GLU A 161 -7.28 7.84 -0.14
C GLU A 161 -5.83 8.25 -0.39
N CYS A 162 -5.00 8.28 0.65
CA CYS A 162 -3.56 8.50 0.56
C CYS A 162 -2.84 7.45 -0.29
N LEU A 163 -3.19 6.16 -0.15
CA LEU A 163 -2.69 5.09 -1.03
C LEU A 163 -3.23 5.18 -2.47
N SER A 164 -4.32 5.91 -2.68
CA SER A 164 -4.99 6.09 -3.97
C SER A 164 -4.70 7.44 -4.62
N ASP A 165 -3.82 8.25 -4.05
CA ASP A 165 -3.51 9.59 -4.56
C ASP A 165 -2.19 9.57 -5.33
N ASP A 166 -2.23 9.91 -6.63
CA ASP A 166 -1.06 9.89 -7.50
C ASP A 166 -0.02 10.95 -7.13
N LEU A 167 -0.47 12.10 -6.62
CA LEU A 167 0.43 13.18 -6.21
C LEU A 167 1.16 12.78 -4.92
N LEU A 168 0.46 12.17 -3.97
CA LEU A 168 1.08 11.61 -2.77
C LEU A 168 2.02 10.44 -3.09
N ALA A 169 1.66 9.57 -4.03
CA ALA A 169 2.54 8.52 -4.50
C ALA A 169 3.87 9.06 -5.07
N GLN A 170 3.83 10.20 -5.77
CA GLN A 170 5.03 10.88 -6.26
C GLN A 170 5.85 11.50 -5.13
N VAL A 171 5.19 12.10 -4.13
CA VAL A 171 5.86 12.75 -2.98
C VAL A 171 6.53 11.71 -2.07
N TRP A 172 5.82 10.64 -1.71
CA TRP A 172 6.29 9.63 -0.77
C TRP A 172 7.18 8.55 -1.39
N ARG A 173 7.10 8.37 -2.72
CA ARG A 173 7.84 7.35 -3.46
C ARG A 173 7.45 5.92 -3.03
N PRO A 174 7.94 4.86 -3.70
CA PRO A 174 7.53 3.48 -3.40
C PRO A 174 7.75 3.06 -1.94
N THR A 175 8.90 3.40 -1.34
CA THR A 175 9.19 3.07 0.06
C THR A 175 8.20 3.70 1.04
N GLY A 176 7.82 4.97 0.82
CA GLY A 176 6.83 5.63 1.68
C GLY A 176 5.42 5.04 1.51
N LEU A 177 5.05 4.59 0.31
CA LEU A 177 3.80 3.87 0.07
C LEU A 177 3.80 2.50 0.76
N ALA A 178 4.92 1.77 0.72
CA ALA A 178 5.09 0.52 1.45
C ALA A 178 4.93 0.72 2.95
N HIS A 179 5.57 1.74 3.52
CA HIS A 179 5.40 2.12 4.94
C HIS A 179 3.95 2.49 5.26
N LEU A 180 3.26 3.23 4.39
CA LEU A 180 1.85 3.56 4.57
C LEU A 180 0.96 2.31 4.58
N ALA A 181 1.19 1.37 3.67
CA ALA A 181 0.47 0.11 3.62
C ALA A 181 0.72 -0.73 4.88
N GLN A 182 1.97 -0.77 5.37
CA GLN A 182 2.32 -1.43 6.64
C GLN A 182 1.64 -0.75 7.84
N LEU A 183 1.64 0.58 7.92
CA LEU A 183 0.95 1.33 8.98
C LEU A 183 -0.55 1.03 9.00
N LEU A 184 -1.18 1.00 7.83
CA LEU A 184 -2.59 0.65 7.69
C LEU A 184 -2.86 -0.78 8.17
N ALA A 185 -2.07 -1.75 7.72
CA ALA A 185 -2.20 -3.15 8.12
C ALA A 185 -2.01 -3.33 9.64
N ALA A 186 -0.95 -2.74 10.21
CA ALA A 186 -0.68 -2.77 11.64
C ALA A 186 -1.77 -2.09 12.47
N SER A 187 -2.32 -0.97 11.99
CA SER A 187 -3.43 -0.27 12.66
C SER A 187 -4.69 -1.13 12.71
N VAL A 188 -5.02 -1.84 11.62
CA VAL A 188 -6.13 -2.80 11.60
C VAL A 188 -5.87 -3.97 12.54
N LYS A 189 -4.66 -4.57 12.49
CA LYS A 189 -4.26 -5.69 13.36
C LYS A 189 -4.34 -5.32 14.84
N ARG A 190 -3.94 -4.11 15.20
CA ARG A 190 -4.05 -3.60 16.57
C ARG A 190 -5.52 -3.55 17.04
N VAL A 191 -6.40 -2.93 16.24
CA VAL A 191 -7.81 -2.82 16.59
C VAL A 191 -8.44 -4.22 16.70
N ARG A 192 -8.11 -5.13 15.78
CA ARG A 192 -8.54 -6.54 15.84
C ARG A 192 -8.06 -7.24 17.12
N SER A 193 -6.81 -7.04 17.50
CA SER A 193 -6.24 -7.59 18.74
C SER A 193 -6.96 -7.06 19.99
N GLY A 194 -7.34 -5.78 20.00
CA GLY A 194 -8.17 -5.17 21.05
C GLY A 194 -9.54 -5.84 21.18
N VAL A 195 -10.20 -6.11 20.05
CA VAL A 195 -11.49 -6.85 20.02
C VAL A 195 -11.33 -8.26 20.59
N VAL A 196 -10.33 -9.02 20.13
CA VAL A 196 -10.08 -10.39 20.61
C VAL A 196 -9.74 -10.41 22.11
N ALA A 197 -8.98 -9.44 22.60
CA ALA A 197 -8.68 -9.31 24.02
C ALA A 197 -9.94 -9.01 24.84
N ALA A 198 -10.83 -8.14 24.35
CA ALA A 198 -12.10 -7.83 24.98
C ALA A 198 -13.07 -9.02 25.01
N GLU A 199 -13.12 -9.83 23.94
CA GLU A 199 -13.94 -11.04 23.87
C GLU A 199 -13.47 -12.15 24.83
N ARG A 200 -12.15 -12.27 25.06
CA ARG A 200 -11.57 -13.23 26.01
C ARG A 200 -11.73 -12.81 27.47
N ALA A 201 -11.85 -11.52 27.73
CA ALA A 201 -12.14 -11.02 29.06
C ALA A 201 -13.62 -11.28 29.40
N LEU A 202 -13.89 -12.29 30.25
CA LEU A 202 -15.21 -12.58 30.84
C LEU A 202 -15.97 -11.29 31.22
N PRO A 203 -17.31 -11.24 31.12
CA PRO A 203 -18.08 -10.01 31.32
C PRO A 203 -18.06 -9.58 32.79
N ARG A 204 -17.03 -8.86 33.22
CA ARG A 204 -16.98 -8.21 34.52
C ARG A 204 -17.60 -6.82 34.42
N ARG A 205 -18.82 -6.72 34.97
CA ARG A 205 -19.53 -5.52 35.44
C ARG A 205 -19.34 -4.27 34.57
N GLN A 206 -20.34 -4.00 33.72
CA GLN A 206 -20.55 -2.71 33.08
C GLN A 206 -20.68 -1.61 34.15
N ALA A 207 -19.74 -0.67 34.15
CA ALA A 207 -19.82 0.57 34.92
C ALA A 207 -20.75 1.58 34.21
N PRO A 208 -21.31 2.59 34.92
CA PRO A 208 -22.45 3.36 34.43
C PRO A 208 -22.04 4.31 33.29
N ARG A 209 -22.82 4.24 32.20
CA ARG A 209 -22.73 5.09 31.01
C ARG A 209 -23.10 6.53 31.36
N GLY A 210 -22.12 7.44 31.27
CA GLY A 210 -22.30 8.87 31.52
C GLY A 210 -21.23 9.73 30.85
N ALA A 211 -20.85 9.42 29.61
CA ALA A 211 -20.11 10.27 28.68
C ALA A 211 -20.15 9.58 27.31
N ARG A 212 -20.11 10.32 26.19
CA ARG A 212 -19.98 9.75 24.84
C ARG A 212 -18.65 8.97 24.80
N ALA A 213 -18.73 7.66 25.03
CA ALA A 213 -17.56 6.79 25.05
C ALA A 213 -16.89 6.83 23.67
N PRO A 214 -15.55 6.74 23.60
CA PRO A 214 -14.87 6.54 22.32
C PRO A 214 -15.50 5.33 21.60
N PRO A 215 -15.56 5.35 20.25
CA PRO A 215 -16.07 4.19 19.50
C PRO A 215 -15.33 2.96 19.97
N SER A 216 -16.08 1.90 20.24
CA SER A 216 -15.47 0.64 20.69
C SER A 216 -14.55 0.09 19.59
N ASP A 217 -13.52 -0.66 19.96
CA ASP A 217 -12.62 -1.29 18.98
C ASP A 217 -13.40 -2.15 17.98
N SER A 218 -14.55 -2.71 18.37
CA SER A 218 -15.42 -3.48 17.46
C SER A 218 -16.10 -2.61 16.40
N GLU A 219 -16.56 -1.41 16.76
CA GLU A 219 -17.11 -0.43 15.81
C GLU A 219 -16.02 0.08 14.89
N SER A 220 -14.85 0.39 15.44
CA SER A 220 -13.69 0.84 14.65
C SER A 220 -13.22 -0.23 13.66
N LEU A 221 -13.18 -1.50 14.06
CA LEU A 221 -12.87 -2.62 13.16
C LEU A 221 -13.93 -2.79 12.06
N GLN A 222 -15.20 -2.56 12.39
CA GLN A 222 -16.28 -2.63 11.42
C GLN A 222 -16.16 -1.52 10.37
N GLU A 223 -15.88 -0.29 10.79
CA GLU A 223 -15.60 0.84 9.89
C GLU A 223 -14.40 0.55 9.00
N ALA A 224 -13.27 0.11 9.59
CA ALA A 224 -12.07 -0.27 8.85
C ALA A 224 -12.38 -1.32 7.79
N SER A 225 -13.13 -2.37 8.16
CA SER A 225 -13.51 -3.45 7.24
C SER A 225 -14.40 -2.96 6.10
N GLN A 226 -15.35 -2.05 6.35
CA GLN A 226 -16.20 -1.51 5.29
C GLN A 226 -15.40 -0.68 4.29
N VAL A 227 -14.52 0.20 4.77
CA VAL A 227 -13.68 1.06 3.93
C VAL A 227 -12.69 0.21 3.12
N LEU A 228 -11.98 -0.71 3.79
CA LEU A 228 -10.93 -1.49 3.14
C LEU A 228 -11.49 -2.51 2.17
N LEU A 229 -12.54 -3.26 2.52
CA LEU A 229 -13.11 -4.25 1.59
C LEU A 229 -13.69 -3.61 0.33
N ALA A 230 -14.13 -2.35 0.39
CA ALA A 230 -14.55 -1.60 -0.79
C ALA A 230 -13.36 -1.15 -1.66
N ALA A 231 -12.25 -0.73 -1.05
CA ALA A 231 -11.11 -0.15 -1.77
C ALA A 231 -10.04 -1.18 -2.21
N LEU A 232 -9.92 -2.30 -1.50
CA LEU A 232 -8.85 -3.29 -1.67
C LEU A 232 -8.70 -3.81 -3.11
N PRO A 233 -9.77 -4.18 -3.84
CA PRO A 233 -9.63 -4.62 -5.23
C PRO A 233 -8.96 -3.55 -6.13
N GLY A 234 -9.28 -2.28 -5.90
CA GLY A 234 -8.68 -1.16 -6.63
C GLY A 234 -7.22 -0.93 -6.24
N LEU A 235 -6.93 -0.96 -4.94
CA LEU A 235 -5.58 -0.81 -4.41
C LEU A 235 -4.63 -1.93 -4.88
N LEU A 236 -5.08 -3.19 -4.85
CA LEU A 236 -4.28 -4.34 -5.29
C LEU A 236 -3.93 -4.25 -6.78
N ARG A 237 -4.87 -3.82 -7.63
CA ARG A 237 -4.61 -3.63 -9.07
C ARG A 237 -3.66 -2.47 -9.32
N ARG A 238 -3.84 -1.36 -8.60
CA ARG A 238 -3.00 -0.17 -8.74
C ARG A 238 -1.55 -0.46 -8.35
N HIS A 239 -1.37 -1.10 -7.20
CA HIS A 239 -0.06 -1.36 -6.61
C HIS A 239 0.49 -2.74 -6.99
N GLN A 240 -0.09 -3.41 -8.00
CA GLN A 240 0.32 -4.75 -8.43
C GLN A 240 1.81 -4.88 -8.79
N THR A 241 2.50 -3.75 -9.01
CA THR A 241 3.93 -3.70 -9.29
C THR A 241 4.83 -3.65 -8.06
N ASP A 242 4.29 -3.24 -6.91
CA ASP A 242 5.03 -3.06 -5.66
C ASP A 242 4.73 -4.23 -4.70
N ALA A 243 5.71 -5.12 -4.55
CA ALA A 243 5.54 -6.33 -3.75
C ALA A 243 5.32 -6.03 -2.26
N HIS A 244 5.93 -4.98 -1.71
CA HIS A 244 5.80 -4.65 -0.30
C HIS A 244 4.43 -4.05 0.03
N VAL A 245 3.93 -3.16 -0.83
CA VAL A 245 2.57 -2.61 -0.69
C VAL A 245 1.54 -3.73 -0.79
N VAL A 246 1.63 -4.58 -1.82
CA VAL A 246 0.69 -5.70 -2.00
C VAL A 246 0.76 -6.68 -0.83
N SER A 247 1.97 -7.02 -0.37
CA SER A 247 2.17 -7.93 0.77
C SER A 247 1.43 -7.42 2.02
N ALA A 248 1.61 -6.13 2.37
CA ALA A 248 0.92 -5.53 3.51
C ALA A 248 -0.61 -5.47 3.33
N LEU A 249 -1.09 -5.14 2.13
CA LEU A 249 -2.52 -5.10 1.83
C LEU A 249 -3.16 -6.50 1.90
N VAL A 250 -2.49 -7.52 1.36
CA VAL A 250 -2.94 -8.92 1.41
C VAL A 250 -2.94 -9.44 2.84
N ALA A 251 -1.92 -9.09 3.63
CA ALA A 251 -1.86 -9.47 5.04
C ALA A 251 -3.06 -8.92 5.83
N SER A 252 -3.44 -7.67 5.55
CA SER A 252 -4.55 -6.99 6.25
C SER A 252 -5.90 -7.69 6.09
N LEU A 253 -6.14 -8.40 4.98
CA LEU A 253 -7.40 -9.10 4.70
C LEU A 253 -7.80 -10.08 5.82
N ARG A 254 -6.81 -10.73 6.44
CA ARG A 254 -7.03 -11.73 7.50
C ARG A 254 -7.55 -11.13 8.80
N GLU A 255 -7.32 -9.83 8.99
CA GLU A 255 -7.72 -9.10 10.20
C GLU A 255 -9.11 -8.47 10.06
N LEU A 256 -9.68 -8.42 8.84
CA LEU A 256 -10.97 -7.77 8.56
C LEU A 256 -12.18 -8.65 8.89
N LYS A 257 -13.34 -8.02 9.08
CA LYS A 257 -14.64 -8.69 9.23
C LYS A 257 -15.15 -9.20 7.88
N LEU A 258 -14.65 -10.36 7.46
CA LEU A 258 -15.02 -11.01 6.19
C LEU A 258 -16.52 -11.37 6.09
N GLU A 259 -17.21 -11.50 7.24
CA GLU A 259 -18.66 -11.74 7.33
C GLU A 259 -19.49 -10.69 6.57
N LEU A 260 -18.94 -9.49 6.36
CA LEU A 260 -19.59 -8.43 5.58
C LEU A 260 -19.87 -8.84 4.12
N PHE A 261 -19.14 -9.79 3.54
CA PHE A 261 -19.48 -10.34 2.21
C PHE A 261 -20.70 -11.25 2.28
N SER A 262 -20.76 -12.13 3.29
CA SER A 262 -21.90 -13.04 3.49
C SER A 262 -23.17 -12.25 3.80
N LEU A 263 -23.08 -11.23 4.65
CA LEU A 263 -24.21 -10.36 4.99
C LEU A 263 -24.75 -9.58 3.78
N ARG A 264 -23.90 -9.24 2.82
CA ARG A 264 -24.29 -8.55 1.58
C ARG A 264 -24.70 -9.51 0.45
N GLY A 265 -24.52 -10.82 0.64
CA GLY A 265 -24.68 -11.82 -0.44
C GLY A 265 -23.67 -11.65 -1.57
N ASP A 266 -22.53 -10.99 -1.32
CA ASP A 266 -21.53 -10.65 -2.35
C ASP A 266 -20.42 -11.71 -2.45
N GLU A 267 -20.83 -12.95 -2.74
CA GLU A 267 -19.88 -14.06 -2.96
C GLU A 267 -19.04 -13.88 -4.22
N ALA A 268 -19.58 -13.21 -5.23
CA ALA A 268 -18.87 -12.92 -6.48
C ALA A 268 -17.74 -11.92 -6.26
N GLY A 269 -17.99 -10.84 -5.50
CA GLY A 269 -16.96 -9.88 -5.11
C GLY A 269 -15.88 -10.52 -4.24
N TRP A 270 -16.26 -11.39 -3.31
CA TRP A 270 -15.32 -12.18 -2.52
C TRP A 270 -14.42 -13.07 -3.40
N ARG A 271 -15.01 -13.84 -4.33
CA ARG A 271 -14.24 -14.69 -5.26
C ARG A 271 -13.31 -13.85 -6.13
N ALA A 272 -13.76 -12.72 -6.65
CA ALA A 272 -12.96 -11.82 -7.47
C ALA A 272 -11.76 -11.24 -6.68
N LEU A 273 -11.97 -10.87 -5.42
CA LEU A 273 -10.90 -10.39 -4.54
C LEU A 273 -9.85 -11.47 -4.28
N LEU A 274 -10.25 -12.70 -3.96
CA LEU A 274 -9.31 -13.81 -3.79
C LEU A 274 -8.62 -14.18 -5.10
N GLY A 275 -9.30 -14.04 -6.24
CA GLY A 275 -8.71 -14.21 -7.57
C GLY A 275 -7.53 -13.26 -7.78
N LEU A 276 -7.65 -11.99 -7.40
CA LEU A 276 -6.53 -11.04 -7.44
C LEU A 276 -5.36 -11.49 -6.55
N VAL A 277 -5.62 -12.04 -5.36
CA VAL A 277 -4.56 -12.56 -4.48
C VAL A 277 -3.87 -13.78 -5.11
N GLY A 278 -4.63 -14.68 -5.73
CA GLY A 278 -4.10 -15.83 -6.47
C GLY A 278 -3.27 -15.41 -7.69
N GLU A 279 -3.71 -14.39 -8.43
CA GLU A 279 -2.94 -13.81 -9.54
C GLU A 279 -1.60 -13.25 -9.07
N GLN A 280 -1.55 -12.54 -7.94
CA GLN A 280 -0.30 -12.06 -7.37
C GLN A 280 0.63 -13.23 -6.98
N LEU A 281 0.07 -14.30 -6.40
CA LEU A 281 0.84 -15.50 -6.07
C LEU A 281 1.44 -16.18 -7.32
N ALA A 282 0.66 -16.26 -8.40
CA ALA A 282 1.08 -16.92 -9.64
C ALA A 282 2.10 -16.10 -10.46
N THR A 283 2.07 -14.77 -10.34
CA THR A 283 2.88 -13.87 -11.19
C THR A 283 4.17 -13.38 -10.52
N ARG A 284 4.27 -13.42 -9.18
CA ARG A 284 5.35 -12.76 -8.41
C ARG A 284 6.28 -13.74 -7.70
N GLY A 285 6.93 -14.62 -8.46
CA GLY A 285 7.79 -15.68 -7.91
C GLY A 285 9.06 -15.22 -7.14
N THR A 286 9.41 -13.93 -7.18
CA THR A 286 10.68 -13.42 -6.63
C THR A 286 10.57 -12.76 -5.24
N ALA A 287 9.35 -12.49 -4.75
CA ALA A 287 9.15 -11.81 -3.47
C ALA A 287 8.60 -12.78 -2.40
N PRO A 288 9.46 -13.40 -1.56
CA PRO A 288 9.07 -14.49 -0.65
C PRO A 288 8.02 -14.07 0.38
N GLU A 289 8.11 -12.83 0.87
CA GLU A 289 7.14 -12.26 1.82
C GLU A 289 5.74 -12.20 1.20
N LEU A 290 5.62 -11.66 -0.02
CA LEU A 290 4.36 -11.57 -0.75
C LEU A 290 3.77 -12.96 -1.01
N LEU A 291 4.59 -13.92 -1.47
CA LEU A 291 4.15 -15.30 -1.69
C LEU A 291 3.58 -15.92 -0.42
N THR A 292 4.28 -15.72 0.71
CA THR A 292 3.84 -16.20 2.02
C THR A 292 2.51 -15.57 2.43
N GLN A 293 2.38 -14.24 2.32
CA GLN A 293 1.13 -13.54 2.65
C GLN A 293 -0.03 -13.98 1.75
N CYS A 294 0.17 -14.16 0.45
CA CYS A 294 -0.86 -14.65 -0.46
C CYS A 294 -1.31 -16.07 -0.11
N ALA A 295 -0.37 -16.99 0.09
CA ALA A 295 -0.67 -18.38 0.44
C ALA A 295 -1.40 -18.47 1.79
N GLU A 296 -0.92 -17.76 2.80
CA GLU A 296 -1.56 -17.72 4.12
C GLU A 296 -2.98 -17.12 4.06
N THR A 297 -3.18 -16.07 3.27
CA THR A 297 -4.50 -15.44 3.11
C THR A 297 -5.49 -16.35 2.39
N LEU A 298 -5.09 -17.03 1.31
CA LEU A 298 -5.95 -18.00 0.61
C LEU A 298 -6.28 -19.20 1.50
N MET A 299 -5.30 -19.73 2.24
CA MET A 299 -5.51 -20.81 3.19
C MET A 299 -6.42 -20.40 4.35
N HIS A 300 -6.21 -19.19 4.90
CA HIS A 300 -7.09 -18.64 5.94
C HIS A 300 -8.53 -18.52 5.44
N ALA A 301 -8.73 -17.95 4.25
CA ALA A 301 -10.03 -17.82 3.62
C ALA A 301 -10.76 -19.16 3.45
N ALA A 302 -10.04 -20.21 3.04
CA ALA A 302 -10.60 -21.54 2.81
C ALA A 302 -10.88 -22.34 4.10
N THR A 303 -10.12 -22.11 5.19
CA THR A 303 -10.17 -22.98 6.39
C THR A 303 -10.71 -22.29 7.64
N ARG A 304 -10.48 -20.98 7.80
CA ARG A 304 -10.81 -20.19 9.00
C ARG A 304 -11.74 -19.02 8.72
N GLY A 305 -12.01 -18.71 7.45
CA GLY A 305 -12.95 -17.68 7.04
C GLY A 305 -14.41 -18.02 7.40
N PRO A 306 -15.36 -17.10 7.15
CA PRO A 306 -16.78 -17.35 7.39
C PRO A 306 -17.28 -18.57 6.64
N GLN A 307 -18.01 -19.49 7.31
CA GLN A 307 -18.41 -20.78 6.74
C GLN A 307 -19.15 -20.67 5.40
N ALA A 308 -19.98 -19.63 5.23
CA ALA A 308 -20.69 -19.37 3.97
C ALA A 308 -19.75 -19.10 2.78
N LEU A 309 -18.56 -18.54 3.04
CA LEU A 309 -17.59 -18.11 2.02
C LEU A 309 -16.47 -19.13 1.81
N GLN A 310 -16.31 -20.13 2.69
CA GLN A 310 -15.25 -21.14 2.59
C GLN A 310 -15.32 -21.97 1.30
N PRO A 311 -16.50 -22.42 0.79
CA PRO A 311 -16.54 -23.21 -0.43
C PRO A 311 -16.03 -22.43 -1.65
N SER A 312 -16.38 -21.15 -1.78
CA SER A 312 -15.92 -20.31 -2.88
C SER A 312 -14.43 -19.99 -2.77
N ALA A 313 -13.92 -19.76 -1.55
CA ALA A 313 -12.48 -19.62 -1.31
C ALA A 313 -11.69 -20.90 -1.63
N GLY A 314 -12.24 -22.08 -1.28
CA GLY A 314 -11.63 -23.37 -1.56
C GLY A 314 -11.49 -23.66 -3.06
N VAL A 315 -12.47 -23.22 -3.87
CA VAL A 315 -12.37 -23.27 -5.34
C VAL A 315 -11.20 -22.42 -5.83
N VAL A 316 -11.10 -21.15 -5.41
CA VAL A 316 -10.01 -20.26 -5.83
C VAL A 316 -8.63 -20.79 -5.43
N LEU A 317 -8.51 -21.31 -4.21
CA LEU A 317 -7.25 -21.90 -3.72
C LEU A 317 -6.84 -23.11 -4.58
N ARG A 318 -7.78 -24.02 -4.89
CA ARG A 318 -7.51 -25.18 -5.74
C ARG A 318 -7.11 -24.74 -7.15
N ASP A 319 -7.87 -23.84 -7.76
CA ASP A 319 -7.61 -23.36 -9.12
C ASP A 319 -6.24 -22.67 -9.21
N THR A 320 -5.85 -21.93 -8.17
CA THR A 320 -4.51 -21.32 -8.06
C THR A 320 -3.41 -22.37 -7.92
N CYS A 321 -3.62 -23.40 -7.10
CA CYS A 321 -2.69 -24.53 -6.97
C CYS A 321 -2.52 -25.31 -8.28
N GLU A 322 -3.62 -25.55 -9.00
CA GLU A 322 -3.61 -26.22 -10.31
C GLU A 322 -2.84 -25.38 -11.34
N GLN A 323 -3.05 -24.06 -11.36
CA GLN A 323 -2.30 -23.15 -12.22
C GLN A 323 -0.80 -23.15 -11.91
N LEU A 324 -0.42 -23.11 -10.64
CA LEU A 324 0.99 -23.18 -10.20
C LEU A 324 1.62 -24.53 -10.56
N ALA A 325 0.91 -25.64 -10.35
CA ALA A 325 1.38 -26.98 -10.69
C ALA A 325 1.56 -27.14 -12.21
N ALA A 326 0.63 -26.62 -13.01
CA ALA A 326 0.75 -26.61 -14.47
C ALA A 326 1.93 -25.74 -14.93
N GLY A 327 2.13 -24.56 -14.34
CA GLY A 327 3.28 -23.70 -14.61
C GLY A 327 4.62 -24.37 -14.28
N LEU A 328 4.71 -25.04 -13.13
CA LEU A 328 5.89 -25.80 -12.74
C LEU A 328 6.17 -26.97 -13.70
N ALA A 329 5.13 -27.71 -14.09
CA ALA A 329 5.28 -28.82 -15.04
C ALA A 329 5.75 -28.34 -16.42
N ALA A 330 5.21 -27.21 -16.89
CA ALA A 330 5.64 -26.59 -18.14
C ALA A 330 7.10 -26.12 -18.05
N ALA A 331 7.48 -25.45 -16.96
CA ALA A 331 8.86 -25.02 -16.73
C ALA A 331 9.84 -26.21 -16.65
N ALA A 332 9.47 -27.28 -15.95
CA ALA A 332 10.27 -28.49 -15.87
C ALA A 332 10.43 -29.19 -17.23
N THR A 333 9.41 -29.11 -18.10
CA THR A 333 9.50 -29.63 -19.47
C THR A 333 10.43 -28.78 -20.31
N ALA A 334 10.31 -27.45 -20.26
CA ALA A 334 11.20 -26.53 -20.95
C ALA A 334 12.67 -26.75 -20.54
N VAL A 335 12.96 -26.88 -19.24
CA VAL A 335 14.32 -27.16 -18.74
C VAL A 335 14.89 -28.49 -19.25
N ARG A 336 14.04 -29.51 -19.48
CA ARG A 336 14.47 -30.79 -20.06
C ARG A 336 14.76 -30.74 -21.55
N GLU A 337 14.16 -29.78 -22.26
CA GLU A 337 14.32 -29.57 -23.69
C GLU A 337 15.50 -28.64 -24.02
N MET A 338 15.96 -27.85 -23.04
CA MET A 338 17.16 -27.02 -23.17
C MET A 338 18.41 -27.88 -23.32
N ASP A 339 19.34 -27.42 -24.16
CA ASP A 339 20.65 -28.05 -24.26
C ASP A 339 21.55 -27.66 -23.07
N GLU A 340 22.71 -28.31 -22.97
CA GLU A 340 23.62 -28.13 -21.83
C GLU A 340 24.28 -26.75 -21.80
N GLU A 341 24.41 -26.09 -22.96
CA GLU A 341 25.00 -24.75 -23.06
C GLU A 341 23.98 -23.69 -22.63
N ASP A 342 22.76 -23.73 -23.15
CA ASP A 342 21.65 -22.85 -22.78
C ASP A 342 21.30 -22.98 -21.28
N LEU A 343 21.32 -24.22 -20.75
CA LEU A 343 21.05 -24.44 -19.33
C LEU A 343 22.13 -23.82 -18.44
N ARG A 344 23.41 -23.91 -18.84
CA ARG A 344 24.52 -23.30 -18.09
C ARG A 344 24.42 -21.78 -18.10
N GLU A 345 24.10 -21.19 -19.26
CA GLU A 345 23.91 -19.74 -19.39
C GLU A 345 22.74 -19.28 -18.51
N ALA A 346 21.59 -19.95 -18.60
CA ALA A 346 20.41 -19.61 -17.79
C ALA A 346 20.67 -19.72 -16.28
N VAL A 347 21.40 -20.76 -15.83
CA VAL A 347 21.78 -20.90 -14.41
C VAL A 347 22.75 -19.79 -13.98
N ALA A 348 23.69 -19.41 -14.84
CA ALA A 348 24.63 -18.33 -14.56
C ALA A 348 23.91 -16.96 -14.46
N GLU A 349 22.96 -16.69 -15.36
CA GLU A 349 22.10 -15.50 -15.31
C GLU A 349 21.27 -15.48 -14.02
N LEU A 350 20.69 -16.61 -13.62
CA LEU A 350 19.87 -16.69 -12.42
C LEU A 350 20.69 -16.51 -11.14
N ALA A 351 21.91 -17.04 -11.11
CA ALA A 351 22.86 -16.82 -10.02
C ALA A 351 23.31 -15.36 -9.94
N ALA A 352 23.54 -14.70 -11.08
CA ALA A 352 23.86 -13.28 -11.12
C ALA A 352 22.68 -12.40 -10.65
N ALA A 353 21.45 -12.76 -11.05
CA ALA A 353 20.24 -12.07 -10.61
C ALA A 353 19.99 -12.26 -9.10
N ALA A 354 20.23 -13.46 -8.56
CA ALA A 354 20.14 -13.73 -7.12
C ALA A 354 21.19 -12.93 -6.33
N ALA A 355 22.43 -12.87 -6.81
CA ALA A 355 23.49 -12.07 -6.18
C ALA A 355 23.19 -10.56 -6.23
N ALA A 356 22.54 -10.08 -7.29
CA ALA A 356 22.07 -8.70 -7.37
C ALA A 356 20.92 -8.43 -6.38
N ALA A 357 19.98 -9.35 -6.26
CA ALA A 357 18.88 -9.24 -5.30
C ALA A 357 19.36 -9.28 -3.85
N GLU A 358 20.35 -10.10 -3.52
CA GLU A 358 20.99 -10.11 -2.19
C GLU A 358 21.79 -8.83 -1.89
N ALA A 359 22.33 -8.17 -2.90
CA ALA A 359 23.01 -6.88 -2.73
C ALA A 359 22.04 -5.70 -2.55
N GLU A 360 20.79 -5.84 -3.01
CA GLU A 360 19.73 -4.86 -2.87
C GLU A 360 18.90 -5.01 -1.57
N ALA A 361 18.93 -6.19 -0.93
CA ALA A 361 18.25 -6.51 0.33
C ALA A 361 19.01 -6.02 1.58
#